data_AF-A0A073IPI7-F1
#
_entry.id   AF-A0A073IPI7-F1
#
_cell.length_a   1.000
_cell.length_b   1.000
_cell.length_c   1.000
_cell.angle_alpha   90.00
_cell.angle_beta   90.00
_cell.angle_gamma   90.00
#
_symmetry.space_group_name_H-M   'P 1'
#
loop_
_entity.id
_entity.type
_entity.pdbx_description
1 polymer ?
#
loop_
_entity_poly.entity_id
_entity_poly.type
_entity_poly.pdbx_seq_one_letter_code
_entity_poly.pdbx_strand_id
1 'polypeptide(L)'
;MKKSQRLPYVNNALAVGITTLIAAVSVFVFHRRDVVSLHDMLVDGAIFGITTMLIDTAIIYPQMKSRYQKGILPAEAPRSVILKRMPRNPALFALLVGLFFAALMPAFNYIFMRFYELDALAFASFLFWRVVYAVPASVYMARLIIFRYVQPGAFAGEVAQHGDAKVSAVLPRISTLKEQYRAALSDFGMNMVLGVILGGARVGMDLGLQADESKWLFIFPAYRSGLPLSSLIYAVIVFFMMAVPVAQNILRLREGGTLPQAEKENRFFSHLPWNPWLFSAVWFVPMLLCTYAFLWGIMTVMRFEVLNFFQYFVLRLILITLLSKGMAALSAIRYIQPI
;
A
#
# COMPACT_ATOMS: atom_id res chain seq x y z
N MET A 1 -5.64 12.15 22.74
CA MET A 1 -4.47 12.66 21.97
C MET A 1 -4.09 11.64 20.88
N LYS A 2 -3.60 12.09 19.71
CA LYS A 2 -3.42 11.40 18.39
C LYS A 2 -4.64 11.40 17.44
N LYS A 3 -4.92 12.56 16.83
CA LYS A 3 -5.66 12.64 15.55
C LYS A 3 -4.78 12.06 14.43
N SER A 4 -5.06 10.84 13.99
CA SER A 4 -4.48 10.23 12.80
C SER A 4 -5.46 10.27 11.63
N GLN A 5 -5.77 11.47 11.14
CA GLN A 5 -6.27 11.64 9.77
C GLN A 5 -5.34 12.64 9.09
N ARG A 6 -4.27 12.06 8.54
CA ARG A 6 -3.21 12.73 7.80
C ARG A 6 -3.68 12.89 6.36
N LEU A 7 -4.35 13.99 6.06
CA LEU A 7 -4.57 14.40 4.68
C LEU A 7 -3.24 14.91 4.09
N PRO A 8 -2.86 14.55 2.85
CA PRO A 8 -1.75 15.20 2.19
C PRO A 8 -2.07 16.69 2.05
N TYR A 9 -1.14 17.54 2.50
CA TYR A 9 -1.25 19.00 2.52
C TYR A 9 -1.54 19.61 1.13
N VAL A 10 -1.21 18.88 0.06
CA VAL A 10 -1.53 19.19 -1.34
C VAL A 10 -2.24 17.99 -1.96
N ASN A 11 -3.32 18.23 -2.72
CA ASN A 11 -3.97 17.19 -3.51
C ASN A 11 -2.99 16.70 -4.60
N ASN A 12 -2.42 15.52 -4.39
CA ASN A 12 -1.48 14.89 -5.30
C ASN A 12 -2.14 13.94 -6.31
N ALA A 13 -3.47 13.85 -6.34
CA ALA A 13 -4.19 12.98 -7.26
C ALA A 13 -3.90 13.31 -8.73
N LEU A 14 -3.72 14.60 -9.07
CA LEU A 14 -3.37 15.02 -10.42
C LEU A 14 -1.95 14.56 -10.81
N ALA A 15 -0.98 14.69 -9.91
CA ALA A 15 0.39 14.19 -10.14
C ALA A 15 0.39 12.68 -10.34
N VAL A 16 -0.27 11.94 -9.44
CA VAL A 16 -0.38 10.47 -9.51
C VAL A 16 -1.11 10.03 -10.78
N GLY A 17 -2.20 10.72 -11.16
CA GLY A 17 -2.98 10.40 -12.35
C GLY A 17 -2.18 10.62 -13.63
N ILE A 18 -1.49 11.75 -13.76
CA ILE A 18 -0.64 12.05 -14.93
C ILE A 18 0.53 11.08 -15.01
N THR A 19 1.23 10.82 -13.90
CA THR A 19 2.34 9.87 -13.85
C THR A 19 1.89 8.46 -14.25
N THR A 20 0.74 8.00 -13.74
CA THR A 20 0.20 6.67 -14.07
C THR A 20 -0.21 6.59 -15.55
N LEU A 21 -0.81 7.66 -16.09
CA LEU A 21 -1.18 7.75 -17.49
C LEU A 21 0.06 7.71 -18.40
N ILE A 22 1.08 8.51 -18.10
CA ILE A 22 2.34 8.53 -18.86
C ILE A 22 3.01 7.17 -18.78
N ALA A 23 3.03 6.53 -17.61
CA ALA A 23 3.57 5.18 -17.45
C ALA A 23 2.82 4.16 -18.34
N ALA A 24 1.48 4.18 -18.34
CA ALA A 24 0.68 3.28 -19.17
C ALA A 24 0.90 3.54 -20.67
N VAL A 25 0.92 4.81 -21.10
CA VAL A 25 1.18 5.20 -22.49
C VAL A 25 2.59 4.79 -22.91
N SER A 26 3.60 4.97 -22.05
CA SER A 26 4.99 4.57 -22.36
C SER A 26 5.09 3.07 -22.62
N VAL A 27 4.46 2.24 -21.78
CA VAL A 27 4.41 0.79 -22.00
C VAL A 27 3.68 0.46 -23.29
N PHE A 28 2.55 1.12 -23.56
CA PHE A 28 1.79 0.92 -24.79
C PHE A 28 2.55 1.33 -26.06
N VAL A 29 3.40 2.34 -26.01
CA VAL A 29 4.17 2.79 -27.19
C VAL A 29 5.41 1.92 -27.39
N PHE A 30 6.13 1.59 -26.32
CA PHE A 30 7.45 0.96 -26.41
C PHE A 30 7.44 -0.57 -26.31
N HIS A 31 6.38 -1.20 -25.78
CA HIS A 31 6.37 -2.64 -25.49
C HIS A 31 5.15 -3.40 -26.02
N ARG A 32 4.30 -2.79 -26.87
CA ARG A 32 3.00 -3.35 -27.30
C ARG A 32 3.06 -4.76 -27.88
N ARG A 33 4.14 -5.10 -28.58
CA ARG A 33 4.27 -6.35 -29.34
C ARG A 33 5.31 -7.30 -28.75
N ASP A 34 5.97 -6.90 -27.68
CA ASP A 34 7.13 -7.61 -27.17
C ASP A 34 6.79 -8.39 -25.90
N VAL A 35 7.50 -9.50 -25.75
CA VAL A 35 7.63 -10.17 -24.45
C VAL A 35 8.72 -9.41 -23.71
N VAL A 36 8.37 -8.84 -22.56
CA VAL A 36 9.25 -7.94 -21.81
C VAL A 36 10.18 -8.79 -20.95
N SER A 37 11.45 -8.80 -21.31
CA SER A 37 12.48 -9.56 -20.59
C SER A 37 12.81 -8.90 -19.25
N LEU A 38 13.53 -9.63 -18.38
CA LEU A 38 14.09 -9.05 -17.16
C LEU A 38 14.90 -7.79 -17.46
N HIS A 39 15.75 -7.80 -18.49
CA HIS A 39 16.57 -6.63 -18.83
C HIS A 39 15.71 -5.40 -19.14
N ASP A 40 14.66 -5.58 -19.95
CA ASP A 40 13.73 -4.51 -20.32
C ASP A 40 13.01 -3.97 -19.09
N MET A 41 12.57 -4.83 -18.15
CA MET A 41 11.95 -4.41 -16.90
C MET A 41 12.88 -3.61 -15.99
N LEU A 42 14.18 -3.92 -15.99
CA LEU A 42 15.18 -3.18 -15.21
C LEU A 42 15.42 -1.80 -15.82
N VAL A 43 15.61 -1.73 -17.14
CA VAL A 43 15.81 -0.45 -17.85
C VAL A 43 14.58 0.44 -17.71
N ASP A 44 13.39 -0.11 -17.95
CA ASP A 44 12.13 0.61 -17.79
C ASP A 44 11.88 1.04 -16.33
N GLY A 45 12.28 0.23 -15.35
CA GLY A 45 12.26 0.60 -13.93
C GLY A 45 13.18 1.79 -13.62
N ALA A 46 14.37 1.84 -14.20
CA ALA A 46 15.32 2.93 -14.01
C ALA A 46 14.77 4.25 -14.60
N ILE A 47 14.29 4.20 -15.84
CA ILE A 47 13.69 5.35 -16.55
C ILE A 47 12.48 5.87 -15.77
N PHE A 48 11.67 4.98 -15.21
CA PHE A 48 10.50 5.35 -14.43
C PHE A 48 10.81 6.11 -13.16
N GLY A 49 11.85 5.70 -12.42
CA GLY A 49 12.26 6.39 -11.20
C GLY A 49 12.58 7.86 -11.46
N ILE A 50 13.28 8.13 -12.56
CA ILE A 50 13.66 9.49 -12.97
C ILE A 50 12.44 10.26 -13.49
N THR A 51 11.71 9.69 -14.44
CA THR A 51 10.58 10.37 -15.10
C THR A 51 9.47 10.70 -14.11
N THR A 52 9.12 9.79 -13.20
CA THR A 52 8.11 10.01 -12.15
C THR A 52 8.51 11.16 -11.23
N MET A 53 9.77 11.18 -10.77
CA MET A 53 10.24 12.25 -9.89
C MET A 53 10.22 13.61 -10.57
N LEU A 54 10.57 13.67 -11.87
CA LEU A 54 10.50 14.89 -12.67
C LEU A 54 9.05 15.39 -12.84
N ILE A 55 8.14 14.50 -13.23
CA ILE A 55 6.71 14.82 -13.43
C ILE A 55 6.08 15.29 -12.12
N ASP A 56 6.23 14.52 -11.04
CA ASP A 56 5.65 14.85 -9.74
C ASP A 56 6.21 16.18 -9.22
N THR A 57 7.51 16.44 -9.41
CA THR A 57 8.12 17.71 -9.00
C THR A 57 7.59 18.87 -9.84
N ALA A 58 7.47 18.72 -11.16
CA ALA A 58 6.96 19.77 -12.04
C ALA A 58 5.52 20.17 -11.70
N ILE A 59 4.70 19.23 -11.25
CA ILE A 59 3.30 19.47 -10.88
C ILE A 59 3.17 20.03 -9.45
N ILE A 60 3.93 19.51 -8.50
CA ILE A 60 3.78 19.85 -7.07
C ILE A 60 4.55 21.11 -6.70
N TYR A 61 5.73 21.34 -7.27
CA TYR A 61 6.57 22.50 -6.92
C TYR A 61 5.86 23.85 -7.12
N PRO A 62 5.18 24.14 -8.25
CA PRO A 62 4.47 25.41 -8.43
C PRO A 62 3.38 25.63 -7.38
N GLN A 63 2.67 24.56 -7.00
CA GLN A 63 1.65 24.61 -5.96
C GLN A 63 2.26 24.94 -4.60
N MET A 64 3.37 24.30 -4.25
CA MET A 64 4.10 24.57 -3.01
C MET A 64 4.65 25.99 -2.97
N LYS A 65 5.21 26.49 -4.08
CA LYS A 65 5.72 27.86 -4.19
C LYS A 65 4.60 28.89 -4.03
N SER A 66 3.46 28.70 -4.69
CA SER A 66 2.30 29.59 -4.56
C SER A 66 1.79 29.62 -3.11
N ARG A 67 1.74 28.47 -2.43
CA ARG A 67 1.34 28.38 -1.02
C ARG A 67 2.34 29.06 -0.08
N TYR A 68 3.64 28.92 -0.35
CA TYR A 68 4.69 29.63 0.39
C TYR A 68 4.53 31.15 0.29
N GLN A 69 4.35 31.67 -0.93
CA GLN A 69 4.16 33.09 -1.18
C GLN A 69 2.91 33.66 -0.51
N LYS A 70 1.88 32.84 -0.33
CA LYS A 70 0.65 33.19 0.38
C LYS A 70 0.74 33.05 1.90
N GLY A 71 1.86 32.57 2.45
CA GLY A 71 2.03 32.37 3.91
C GLY A 71 1.18 31.24 4.50
N ILE A 72 0.66 30.33 3.67
CA ILE A 72 -0.29 29.29 4.10
C ILE A 72 0.36 27.91 4.34
N LEU A 73 1.70 27.81 4.30
CA LEU A 73 2.39 26.59 4.72
C LEU A 73 2.30 26.43 6.23
N PRO A 74 2.43 25.19 6.74
CA PRO A 74 2.40 24.99 8.17
C PRO A 74 3.59 25.62 8.87
N ALA A 75 3.30 26.36 9.95
CA ALA A 75 4.33 26.93 10.82
C ALA A 75 5.16 25.83 11.50
N GLU A 76 4.50 24.73 11.88
CA GLU A 76 5.12 23.58 12.54
C GLU A 76 5.11 22.35 11.64
N ALA A 77 6.25 22.07 11.02
CA ALA A 77 6.45 20.85 10.23
C ALA A 77 7.52 19.94 10.84
N PRO A 78 7.39 18.61 10.71
CA PRO A 78 8.44 17.68 11.13
C PRO A 78 9.73 17.99 10.39
N ARG A 79 10.83 18.17 11.13
CA ARG A 79 12.14 18.49 10.55
C ARG A 79 12.85 17.22 10.10
N SER A 80 13.45 17.26 8.91
CA SER A 80 14.35 16.22 8.41
C SER A 80 15.70 16.82 8.01
N VAL A 81 16.77 16.35 8.65
CA VAL A 81 18.15 16.81 8.37
C VAL A 81 18.53 16.52 6.92
N ILE A 82 18.16 15.35 6.41
CA ILE A 82 18.49 14.90 5.05
C ILE A 82 17.81 15.80 4.02
N LEU A 83 16.49 15.98 4.13
CA LEU A 83 15.74 16.78 3.15
C LEU A 83 16.03 18.27 3.26
N LYS A 84 16.44 18.77 4.42
CA LYS A 84 16.90 20.16 4.57
C LYS A 84 18.20 20.41 3.78
N ARG A 85 19.10 19.42 3.69
CA ARG A 85 20.37 19.51 2.95
C ARG A 85 20.22 19.32 1.44
N MET A 86 19.06 18.85 0.96
CA MET A 86 18.80 18.68 -0.47
C MET A 86 18.76 20.03 -1.21
N PRO A 87 19.05 20.06 -2.53
CA PRO A 87 19.01 21.29 -3.32
C PRO A 87 17.70 22.06 -3.21
N ARG A 88 17.77 23.39 -3.30
CA ARG A 88 16.60 24.28 -3.45
C ARG A 88 16.06 24.30 -4.88
N ASN A 89 16.95 24.10 -5.86
CA ASN A 89 16.57 24.04 -7.27
C ASN A 89 15.71 22.79 -7.49
N PRO A 90 14.47 22.94 -7.99
CA PRO A 90 13.56 21.80 -8.17
C PRO A 90 14.05 20.78 -9.18
N ALA A 91 14.72 21.21 -10.26
CA ALA A 91 15.26 20.30 -11.25
C ALA A 91 16.39 19.45 -10.66
N LEU A 92 17.32 20.07 -9.92
CA LEU A 92 18.44 19.35 -9.29
C LEU A 92 17.94 18.41 -8.18
N PHE A 93 16.96 18.83 -7.38
CA PHE A 93 16.31 17.98 -6.40
C PHE A 93 15.64 16.76 -7.05
N ALA A 94 14.85 16.99 -8.11
CA ALA A 94 14.19 15.93 -8.85
C ALA A 94 15.19 14.96 -9.49
N LEU A 95 16.31 15.46 -10.02
CA LEU A 95 17.35 14.62 -10.59
C LEU A 95 18.03 13.74 -9.53
N LEU A 96 18.46 14.29 -8.39
CA LEU A 96 19.15 13.51 -7.36
C LEU A 96 18.26 12.44 -6.74
N VAL A 97 17.02 12.79 -6.41
CA VAL A 97 16.06 11.83 -5.87
C VAL A 97 15.61 10.84 -6.96
N GLY A 98 15.45 11.32 -8.19
CA GLY A 98 15.14 10.50 -9.36
C GLY A 98 16.21 9.44 -9.61
N LEU A 99 17.50 9.79 -9.51
CA LEU A 99 18.62 8.84 -9.62
C LEU A 99 18.60 7.79 -8.50
N PHE A 100 18.27 8.18 -7.27
CA PHE A 100 18.07 7.22 -6.19
C PHE A 100 16.95 6.23 -6.51
N PHE A 101 15.81 6.71 -7.01
CA PHE A 101 14.72 5.83 -7.45
C PHE A 101 15.05 5.05 -8.72
N ALA A 102 15.92 5.57 -9.59
CA ALA A 102 16.42 4.88 -10.77
C ALA A 102 17.26 3.65 -10.41
N ALA A 103 17.89 3.63 -9.24
CA ALA A 103 18.55 2.44 -8.72
C ALA A 103 17.59 1.52 -7.94
N LEU A 104 16.67 2.11 -7.18
CA LEU A 104 15.74 1.36 -6.33
C LEU A 104 14.68 0.60 -7.13
N MET A 105 14.13 1.19 -8.19
CA MET A 105 13.05 0.59 -8.98
C MET A 105 13.50 -0.67 -9.76
N PRO A 106 14.68 -0.69 -10.43
CA PRO A 106 15.22 -1.92 -11.00
C PRO A 106 15.46 -2.99 -9.94
N ALA A 107 16.02 -2.64 -8.78
CA ALA A 107 16.23 -3.60 -7.70
C ALA A 107 14.91 -4.22 -7.23
N PHE A 108 13.85 -3.41 -7.11
CA PHE A 108 12.50 -3.89 -6.80
C PHE A 108 11.95 -4.84 -7.88
N ASN A 109 12.06 -4.46 -9.16
CA ASN A 109 11.63 -5.30 -10.28
C ASN A 109 12.43 -6.61 -10.36
N TYR A 110 13.74 -6.57 -10.09
CA TYR A 110 14.59 -7.76 -10.03
C TYR A 110 14.13 -8.72 -8.93
N ILE A 111 13.96 -8.21 -7.71
CA ILE A 111 13.51 -9.01 -6.57
C ILE A 111 12.13 -9.60 -6.86
N PHE A 112 11.21 -8.81 -7.42
CA PHE A 112 9.88 -9.28 -7.80
C PHE A 112 9.95 -10.43 -8.81
N MET A 113 10.65 -10.25 -9.92
CA MET A 113 10.79 -11.27 -10.97
C MET A 113 11.42 -12.55 -10.43
N ARG A 114 12.49 -12.44 -9.63
CA ARG A 114 13.15 -13.61 -9.02
C ARG A 114 12.29 -14.29 -7.97
N PHE A 115 11.59 -13.54 -7.14
CA PHE A 115 10.73 -14.09 -6.09
C PHE A 115 9.51 -14.83 -6.66
N TYR A 116 8.99 -14.37 -7.80
CA TYR A 116 7.89 -15.02 -8.52
C TYR A 116 8.36 -15.99 -9.62
N GLU A 117 9.66 -16.23 -9.74
CA GLU A 117 10.26 -17.14 -10.76
C GLU A 117 9.83 -16.80 -12.19
N LEU A 118 9.73 -15.51 -12.50
CA LEU A 118 9.35 -14.99 -13.81
C LEU A 118 10.60 -14.68 -14.63
N ASP A 119 10.70 -15.27 -15.83
CA ASP A 119 11.78 -14.95 -16.78
C ASP A 119 11.43 -13.77 -17.68
N ALA A 120 10.15 -13.64 -18.03
CA ALA A 120 9.63 -12.54 -18.84
C ALA A 120 8.14 -12.32 -18.59
N LEU A 121 7.65 -11.13 -18.91
CA LEU A 121 6.24 -10.77 -18.82
C LEU A 121 5.63 -10.56 -20.20
N ALA A 122 4.42 -11.08 -20.39
CA ALA A 122 3.61 -10.66 -21.52
C ALA A 122 3.23 -9.18 -21.38
N PHE A 123 3.00 -8.50 -22.50
CA PHE A 123 2.61 -7.08 -22.53
C PHE A 123 1.53 -6.70 -21.51
N ALA A 124 0.43 -7.47 -21.45
CA ALA A 124 -0.67 -7.20 -20.52
C ALA A 124 -0.26 -7.31 -19.05
N SER A 125 0.56 -8.32 -18.72
CA SER A 125 1.11 -8.54 -17.38
C SER A 125 2.04 -7.40 -16.97
N PHE A 126 2.89 -6.97 -17.91
CA PHE A 126 3.81 -5.86 -17.68
C PHE A 126 3.10 -4.52 -17.53
N LEU A 127 2.11 -4.22 -18.38
CA LEU A 127 1.28 -3.02 -18.28
C LEU A 127 0.54 -2.96 -16.94
N PHE A 128 -0.06 -4.08 -16.53
CA PHE A 128 -0.72 -4.17 -15.22
C PHE A 128 0.26 -3.95 -14.08
N TRP A 129 1.40 -4.65 -14.09
CA TRP A 129 2.47 -4.47 -13.11
C TRP A 129 2.87 -3.00 -13.00
N ARG A 130 3.14 -2.37 -14.15
CA ARG A 130 3.53 -0.97 -14.25
C ARG A 130 2.52 -0.04 -13.60
N VAL A 131 1.23 -0.18 -13.90
CA VAL A 131 0.18 0.65 -13.31
C VAL A 131 0.10 0.42 -11.80
N VAL A 132 0.16 -0.84 -11.36
CA VAL A 132 0.03 -1.21 -9.94
C VAL A 132 1.12 -0.62 -9.08
N TYR A 133 2.39 -0.63 -9.51
CA TYR A 133 3.47 -0.06 -8.71
C TYR A 133 3.73 1.43 -8.98
N ALA A 134 3.30 1.96 -10.13
CA ALA A 134 3.45 3.39 -10.44
C ALA A 134 2.66 4.29 -9.48
N VAL A 135 1.45 3.88 -9.12
CA VAL A 135 0.59 4.60 -8.17
C VAL A 135 1.24 4.77 -6.80
N PRO A 136 1.64 3.71 -6.06
CA PRO A 136 2.29 3.86 -4.76
C PRO A 136 3.65 4.56 -4.87
N ALA A 137 4.43 4.32 -5.94
CA ALA A 137 5.70 5.01 -6.16
C ALA A 137 5.49 6.53 -6.27
N SER A 138 4.58 6.99 -7.14
CA SER A 138 4.25 8.40 -7.28
C SER A 138 3.68 9.00 -6.00
N VAL A 139 2.81 8.29 -5.27
CA VAL A 139 2.33 8.76 -3.95
C VAL A 139 3.48 9.00 -2.98
N TYR A 140 4.48 8.11 -2.92
CA TYR A 140 5.65 8.27 -2.06
C TYR A 140 6.57 9.40 -2.53
N MET A 141 6.85 9.51 -3.83
CA MET A 141 7.67 10.60 -4.39
C MET A 141 7.00 11.96 -4.19
N ALA A 142 5.71 12.08 -4.50
CA ALA A 142 4.90 13.27 -4.22
C ALA A 142 4.97 13.69 -2.74
N ARG A 143 4.89 12.74 -1.81
CA ARG A 143 5.04 13.01 -0.38
C ARG A 143 6.44 13.53 -0.06
N LEU A 144 7.49 12.93 -0.62
CA LEU A 144 8.87 13.40 -0.43
C LEU A 144 9.06 14.84 -0.95
N ILE A 145 8.47 15.16 -2.11
CA ILE A 145 8.49 16.51 -2.69
C ILE A 145 7.81 17.51 -1.76
N ILE A 146 6.57 17.23 -1.34
CA ILE A 146 5.84 18.10 -0.39
C ILE A 146 6.67 18.27 0.88
N PHE A 147 7.20 17.18 1.43
CA PHE A 147 7.95 17.23 2.67
C PHE A 147 9.27 18.01 2.55
N ARG A 148 9.93 17.96 1.38
CA ARG A 148 11.10 18.80 1.05
C ARG A 148 10.76 20.29 1.05
N TYR A 149 9.66 20.67 0.41
CA TYR A 149 9.29 22.09 0.23
C TYR A 149 8.56 22.71 1.42
N VAL A 150 8.12 21.89 2.38
CA VAL A 150 7.66 22.36 3.69
C VAL A 150 8.84 22.65 4.64
N GLN A 151 10.04 22.10 4.40
CA GLN A 151 11.18 22.33 5.30
C GLN A 151 11.60 23.81 5.35
N PRO A 152 12.05 24.32 6.51
CA PRO A 152 12.62 25.66 6.61
C PRO A 152 13.82 25.85 5.67
N GLY A 153 13.84 26.95 4.93
CA GLY A 153 14.90 27.27 3.96
C GLY A 153 14.78 26.54 2.61
N ALA A 154 13.63 25.93 2.31
CA ALA A 154 13.33 25.36 1.00
C ALA A 154 13.11 26.42 -0.10
N PHE A 155 12.51 27.55 0.27
CA PHE A 155 12.30 28.71 -0.61
C PHE A 155 13.22 29.86 -0.19
N ALA A 156 13.48 30.78 -1.13
CA ALA A 156 14.21 32.02 -0.84
C ALA A 156 13.25 33.08 -0.28
N GLY A 157 13.78 33.94 0.61
CA GLY A 157 13.00 34.97 1.32
C GLY A 157 12.42 34.46 2.65
N GLU A 158 11.97 35.38 3.50
CA GLU A 158 11.32 35.08 4.78
C GLU A 158 9.85 35.51 4.69
N VAL A 159 8.95 34.55 4.47
CA VAL A 159 7.51 34.77 4.53
C VAL A 159 7.01 34.07 5.78
N ALA A 160 6.38 34.81 6.70
CA ALA A 160 5.75 34.23 7.88
C ALA A 160 4.67 33.23 7.44
N GLN A 161 4.69 32.04 8.05
CA GLN A 161 3.80 30.94 7.70
C GLN A 161 2.77 30.73 8.82
N HIS A 162 1.49 30.65 8.46
CA HIS A 162 0.38 30.58 9.40
C HIS A 162 -0.58 29.41 9.12
N GLY A 163 -0.17 28.43 8.31
CA GLY A 163 -1.03 27.29 8.00
C GLY A 163 -1.23 26.34 9.18
N ASP A 164 -2.48 25.90 9.38
CA ASP A 164 -2.83 24.93 10.46
C ASP A 164 -2.71 23.46 10.03
N ALA A 165 -2.39 23.21 8.77
CA ALA A 165 -2.47 21.88 8.18
C ALA A 165 -1.26 21.00 8.58
N LYS A 166 -1.54 19.88 9.26
CA LYS A 166 -0.49 18.97 9.76
C LYS A 166 0.14 18.14 8.65
N VAL A 167 1.42 18.39 8.36
CA VAL A 167 2.23 17.57 7.45
C VAL A 167 2.82 16.38 8.21
N SER A 168 2.57 15.16 7.70
CA SER A 168 3.12 13.95 8.30
C SER A 168 4.53 13.67 7.80
N ALA A 169 5.41 13.19 8.68
CA ALA A 169 6.71 12.64 8.30
C ALA A 169 6.51 11.49 7.28
N VAL A 170 7.24 11.58 6.17
CA VAL A 170 7.12 10.65 5.03
C VAL A 170 7.82 9.33 5.31
N LEU A 171 8.91 9.38 6.08
CA LEU A 171 9.65 8.19 6.48
C LEU A 171 8.89 7.48 7.63
N PRO A 172 8.59 6.18 7.49
CA PRO A 172 7.99 5.42 8.56
C PRO A 172 8.95 5.39 9.76
N ARG A 173 8.41 5.54 10.97
CA ARG A 173 9.22 5.36 12.18
C ARG A 173 9.64 3.91 12.26
N ILE A 174 10.86 3.64 12.73
CA ILE A 174 11.36 2.27 12.96
C ILE A 174 10.38 1.47 13.83
N SER A 175 9.71 2.11 14.78
CA SER A 175 8.65 1.49 15.58
C SER A 175 7.47 0.96 14.74
N THR A 176 7.05 1.72 13.73
CA THR A 176 5.97 1.32 12.81
C THR A 176 6.41 0.16 11.90
N LEU A 177 7.67 0.14 11.46
CA LEU A 177 8.23 -0.99 10.73
C LEU A 177 8.30 -2.25 11.60
N LYS A 178 8.69 -2.11 12.88
CA LYS A 178 8.70 -3.22 13.84
C LYS A 178 7.29 -3.75 14.14
N GLU A 179 6.30 -2.86 14.26
CA GLU A 179 4.88 -3.24 14.44
C GLU A 179 4.34 -3.99 13.20
N GLN A 180 4.62 -3.49 11.99
CA GLN A 180 4.24 -4.16 10.74
C GLN A 180 4.92 -5.52 10.58
N TYR A 181 6.21 -5.61 10.92
CA TYR A 181 6.95 -6.86 10.92
C TYR A 181 6.36 -7.87 11.92
N ARG A 182 6.04 -7.44 13.16
CA ARG A 182 5.41 -8.29 14.16
C ARG A 182 4.00 -8.74 13.75
N ALA A 183 3.21 -7.86 13.16
CA ALA A 183 1.90 -8.20 12.63
C ALA A 183 2.01 -9.24 11.51
N ALA A 184 2.93 -9.03 10.56
CA ALA A 184 3.20 -10.00 9.49
C ALA A 184 3.70 -11.34 10.04
N LEU A 185 4.54 -11.33 11.09
CA LEU A 185 5.04 -12.55 11.74
C LEU A 185 3.94 -13.30 12.50
N SER A 186 3.04 -12.57 13.16
CA SER A 186 1.88 -13.12 13.87
C SER A 186 0.87 -13.73 12.89
N ASP A 187 0.59 -13.03 11.79
CA ASP A 187 -0.25 -13.55 10.71
C ASP A 187 0.39 -14.78 10.05
N PHE A 188 1.71 -14.75 9.80
CA PHE A 188 2.45 -15.89 9.29
C PHE A 188 2.32 -17.11 10.21
N GLY A 189 2.58 -16.93 11.51
CA GLY A 189 2.47 -18.00 12.52
C GLY A 189 1.07 -18.60 12.61
N MET A 190 0.02 -17.76 12.65
CA MET A 190 -1.37 -18.22 12.72
C MET A 190 -1.81 -18.98 11.47
N ASN A 191 -1.32 -18.57 10.30
CA ASN A 191 -1.68 -19.23 9.04
C ASN A 191 -1.02 -20.58 8.87
N MET A 192 0.21 -20.74 9.36
CA MET A 192 0.81 -22.06 9.45
C MET A 192 0.01 -22.96 10.40
N VAL A 193 -0.44 -22.46 11.56
CA VAL A 193 -1.28 -23.23 12.49
C VAL A 193 -2.61 -23.66 11.87
N LEU A 194 -3.29 -22.77 11.14
CA LEU A 194 -4.51 -23.15 10.41
C LEU A 194 -4.23 -24.11 9.25
N GLY A 195 -3.09 -23.96 8.57
CA GLY A 195 -2.63 -24.90 7.55
C GLY A 195 -2.35 -26.31 8.10
N VAL A 196 -1.89 -26.40 9.35
CA VAL A 196 -1.74 -27.66 10.12
C VAL A 196 -3.11 -28.29 10.37
N ILE A 197 -4.05 -27.50 10.90
CA ILE A 197 -5.38 -27.99 11.30
C ILE A 197 -6.22 -28.45 10.11
N LEU A 198 -6.10 -27.77 8.96
CA LEU A 198 -6.89 -28.05 7.74
C LEU A 198 -6.26 -29.11 6.82
N GLY A 199 -5.19 -29.80 7.26
CA GLY A 199 -4.69 -31.01 6.62
C GLY A 199 -3.71 -30.82 5.46
N GLY A 200 -2.76 -29.89 5.54
CA GLY A 200 -1.71 -29.74 4.51
C GLY A 200 -0.56 -30.74 4.49
N ALA A 201 -0.01 -30.98 3.30
CA ALA A 201 1.02 -32.00 3.08
C ALA A 201 2.44 -31.54 3.50
N ARG A 202 3.30 -32.53 3.79
CA ARG A 202 4.56 -32.49 4.56
C ARG A 202 5.78 -32.02 3.74
N VAL A 203 6.65 -31.20 4.35
CA VAL A 203 8.02 -30.96 3.87
C VAL A 203 8.98 -31.29 5.01
N GLY A 204 9.85 -32.29 4.80
CA GLY A 204 10.95 -32.60 5.70
C GLY A 204 12.09 -31.60 5.50
N MET A 205 12.42 -30.83 6.54
CA MET A 205 13.70 -30.14 6.59
C MET A 205 14.71 -31.08 7.22
N ASP A 206 15.64 -31.59 6.41
CA ASP A 206 16.80 -32.32 6.92
C ASP A 206 17.82 -31.29 7.44
N LEU A 207 17.56 -30.77 8.64
CA LEU A 207 18.41 -29.79 9.33
C LEU A 207 19.48 -30.45 10.21
N GLY A 208 19.87 -31.69 9.90
CA GLY A 208 20.95 -32.40 10.60
C GLY A 208 20.76 -32.53 12.12
N LEU A 209 19.53 -32.38 12.60
CA LEU A 209 19.16 -32.53 14.00
C LEU A 209 18.50 -33.89 14.17
N GLN A 210 19.07 -34.69 15.07
CA GLN A 210 18.63 -36.04 15.40
C GLN A 210 17.11 -36.12 15.56
N ALA A 211 16.58 -37.18 14.96
CA ALA A 211 15.18 -37.54 14.91
C ALA A 211 14.57 -37.62 16.32
N ASP A 212 13.83 -36.59 16.74
CA ASP A 212 12.58 -36.78 17.50
C ASP A 212 11.73 -35.51 17.71
N GLU A 213 12.20 -34.30 17.33
CA GLU A 213 11.40 -33.08 17.43
C GLU A 213 11.27 -32.31 16.10
N SER A 214 10.87 -33.01 15.03
CA SER A 214 10.48 -32.36 13.78
C SER A 214 9.21 -31.54 14.00
N LYS A 215 9.36 -30.24 14.29
CA LYS A 215 8.25 -29.27 14.25
C LYS A 215 7.83 -29.09 12.79
N TRP A 216 6.73 -29.75 12.42
CA TRP A 216 6.19 -29.76 11.07
C TRP A 216 5.58 -28.40 10.71
N LEU A 217 5.99 -27.85 9.57
CA LEU A 217 5.47 -26.60 9.00
C LEU A 217 4.64 -26.91 7.76
N PHE A 218 3.37 -26.50 7.75
CA PHE A 218 2.43 -26.80 6.67
C PHE A 218 2.39 -25.63 5.68
N ILE A 219 2.72 -25.89 4.41
CA ILE A 219 2.88 -24.87 3.35
C ILE A 219 2.29 -25.46 2.05
N PHE A 220 1.03 -25.14 1.74
CA PHE A 220 0.40 -25.54 0.47
C PHE A 220 0.76 -24.57 -0.67
N PRO A 221 1.05 -25.07 -1.88
CA PRO A 221 0.98 -24.25 -3.08
C PRO A 221 -0.49 -23.89 -3.39
N ALA A 222 -0.74 -22.63 -3.72
CA ALA A 222 -2.06 -22.14 -4.13
C ALA A 222 -2.24 -22.30 -5.64
N TYR A 223 -3.02 -23.30 -6.03
CA TYR A 223 -3.40 -23.53 -7.43
C TYR A 223 -4.54 -22.60 -7.84
N ARG A 224 -4.56 -22.21 -9.12
CA ARG A 224 -5.65 -21.41 -9.69
C ARG A 224 -7.02 -22.07 -9.52
N SER A 225 -7.08 -23.41 -9.61
CA SER A 225 -8.31 -24.21 -9.39
C SER A 225 -8.77 -24.23 -7.93
N GLY A 226 -7.87 -24.02 -6.96
CA GLY A 226 -8.16 -23.96 -5.53
C GLY A 226 -8.50 -22.56 -5.01
N LEU A 227 -8.55 -21.55 -5.87
CA LEU A 227 -8.83 -20.17 -5.49
C LEU A 227 -10.18 -19.97 -4.80
N PRO A 228 -11.31 -20.59 -5.22
CA PRO A 228 -12.59 -20.41 -4.54
C PRO A 228 -12.53 -20.85 -3.07
N LEU A 229 -11.96 -22.03 -2.80
CA LEU A 229 -11.81 -22.57 -1.45
C LEU A 229 -10.85 -21.71 -0.62
N SER A 230 -9.72 -21.32 -1.20
CA SER A 230 -8.73 -20.45 -0.53
C SER A 230 -9.33 -19.08 -0.20
N SER A 231 -10.15 -18.52 -1.10
CA SER A 231 -10.82 -17.23 -0.87
C SER A 231 -11.89 -17.32 0.22
N LEU A 232 -12.61 -18.45 0.28
CA LEU A 232 -13.59 -18.71 1.33
C LEU A 232 -12.92 -18.81 2.70
N ILE A 233 -11.90 -19.67 2.83
CA ILE A 233 -11.13 -19.84 4.07
C ILE A 233 -10.57 -18.49 4.52
N TYR A 234 -10.01 -17.74 3.58
CA TYR A 234 -9.46 -16.43 3.87
C TYR A 234 -10.52 -15.41 4.31
N ALA A 235 -11.68 -15.36 3.63
CA ALA A 235 -12.77 -14.48 4.02
C ALA A 235 -13.27 -14.78 5.44
N VAL A 236 -13.33 -16.06 5.84
CA VAL A 236 -13.63 -16.48 7.20
C VAL A 236 -12.59 -15.96 8.19
N ILE A 237 -11.30 -16.13 7.90
CA ILE A 237 -10.22 -15.62 8.77
C ILE A 237 -10.32 -14.09 8.91
N VAL A 238 -10.44 -13.37 7.80
CA VAL A 238 -10.55 -11.90 7.79
C VAL A 238 -11.79 -11.45 8.55
N PHE A 239 -12.91 -12.16 8.42
CA PHE A 239 -14.13 -11.84 9.13
C PHE A 239 -13.96 -11.89 10.65
N PHE A 240 -13.48 -13.03 11.18
CA PHE A 240 -13.36 -13.24 12.63
C PHE A 240 -12.18 -12.48 13.24
N MET A 241 -11.03 -12.45 12.57
CA MET A 241 -9.81 -11.90 13.15
C MET A 241 -9.61 -10.42 12.87
N MET A 242 -10.34 -9.84 11.90
CA MET A 242 -10.15 -8.46 11.49
C MET A 242 -11.46 -7.67 11.48
N ALA A 243 -12.47 -8.07 10.70
CA ALA A 243 -13.69 -7.26 10.52
C ALA A 243 -14.43 -7.02 11.85
N VAL A 244 -14.71 -8.10 12.60
CA VAL A 244 -15.41 -8.01 13.89
C VAL A 244 -14.59 -7.24 14.94
N PRO A 245 -13.30 -7.55 15.20
CA PRO A 245 -12.49 -6.80 16.17
C PRO A 245 -12.31 -5.32 15.80
N VAL A 246 -12.14 -4.99 14.52
CA VAL A 246 -12.02 -3.59 14.07
C VAL A 246 -13.31 -2.83 14.32
N ALA A 247 -14.47 -3.40 13.98
CA ALA A 247 -15.77 -2.79 14.22
C ALA A 247 -16.02 -2.57 15.72
N GLN A 248 -15.71 -3.56 16.57
CA GLN A 248 -15.82 -3.45 18.03
C GLN A 248 -14.91 -2.36 18.60
N ASN A 249 -13.66 -2.28 18.14
CA ASN A 249 -12.72 -1.26 18.60
C ASN A 249 -13.20 0.14 18.23
N ILE A 250 -13.76 0.34 17.03
CA ILE A 250 -14.30 1.64 16.62
C ILE A 250 -15.58 1.99 17.38
N LEU A 251 -16.45 1.02 17.65
CA LEU A 251 -17.63 1.25 18.50
C LEU A 251 -17.23 1.68 19.91
N ARG A 252 -16.23 1.03 20.53
CA ARG A 252 -15.68 1.45 21.84
C ARG A 252 -15.13 2.87 21.81
N LEU A 253 -14.48 3.28 20.72
CA LEU A 253 -14.01 4.65 20.54
C LEU A 253 -15.17 5.67 20.43
N ARG A 254 -16.31 5.26 19.85
CA ARG A 254 -17.54 6.07 19.81
C ARG A 254 -18.11 6.23 21.21
N GLU A 255 -18.28 5.13 21.92
CA GLU A 255 -18.81 5.12 23.29
C GLU A 255 -17.92 5.91 24.25
N GLY A 256 -16.60 5.88 24.04
CA GLY A 256 -15.64 6.73 24.76
C GLY A 256 -15.63 8.21 24.36
N GLY A 257 -16.55 8.68 23.50
CA GLY A 257 -16.69 10.08 23.10
C GLY A 257 -15.54 10.61 22.22
N THR A 258 -14.71 9.72 21.65
CA THR A 258 -13.53 10.13 20.88
C THR A 258 -13.78 10.27 19.38
N LEU A 259 -14.90 9.76 18.88
CA LEU A 259 -15.32 9.91 17.49
C LEU A 259 -16.26 11.11 17.34
N PRO A 260 -16.03 12.02 16.37
CA PRO A 260 -16.94 13.12 16.08
C PRO A 260 -18.28 12.59 15.59
N GLN A 261 -19.39 13.27 15.89
CA GLN A 261 -20.70 12.94 15.31
C GLN A 261 -20.82 13.52 13.89
N ALA A 262 -21.57 12.84 13.03
CA ALA A 262 -21.81 13.33 11.67
C ALA A 262 -22.65 14.61 11.71
N GLU A 263 -22.22 15.65 10.99
CA GLU A 263 -23.04 16.87 10.80
C GLU A 263 -24.24 16.63 9.88
N LYS A 264 -24.17 15.62 9.02
CA LYS A 264 -25.25 15.21 8.10
C LYS A 264 -25.40 13.70 8.08
N GLU A 265 -26.63 13.24 8.17
CA GLU A 265 -26.96 11.82 8.10
C GLU A 265 -26.73 11.29 6.68
N ASN A 266 -25.99 10.18 6.58
CA ASN A 266 -25.86 9.41 5.36
C ASN A 266 -26.78 8.18 5.43
N ARG A 267 -27.92 8.25 4.73
CA ARG A 267 -28.96 7.20 4.73
C ARG A 267 -28.41 5.81 4.47
N PHE A 268 -27.45 5.65 3.56
CA PHE A 268 -26.91 4.33 3.24
C PHE A 268 -26.21 3.69 4.45
N PHE A 269 -25.43 4.48 5.19
CA PHE A 269 -24.67 3.98 6.33
C PHE A 269 -25.49 3.96 7.63
N SER A 270 -26.53 4.79 7.77
CA SER A 270 -27.39 4.73 8.96
C SER A 270 -28.22 3.44 9.03
N HIS A 271 -28.61 2.88 7.88
CA HIS A 271 -29.39 1.62 7.81
C HIS A 271 -28.58 0.35 8.06
N LEU A 272 -27.25 0.41 8.07
CA LEU A 272 -26.43 -0.76 8.35
C LEU A 272 -26.57 -1.18 9.83
N PRO A 273 -26.41 -2.47 10.18
CA PRO A 273 -26.57 -2.93 11.56
C PRO A 273 -25.62 -2.19 12.52
N TRP A 274 -26.12 -1.89 13.72
CA TRP A 274 -25.29 -1.31 14.78
C TRP A 274 -24.35 -2.34 15.41
N ASN A 275 -24.86 -3.57 15.62
CA ASN A 275 -24.09 -4.64 16.21
C ASN A 275 -22.86 -4.96 15.34
N PRO A 276 -21.62 -4.91 15.87
CA PRO A 276 -20.38 -5.18 15.13
C PRO A 276 -20.35 -6.51 14.38
N TRP A 277 -21.01 -7.53 14.91
CA TRP A 277 -21.10 -8.85 14.26
C TRP A 277 -21.98 -8.82 13.02
N LEU A 278 -23.20 -8.28 13.15
CA LEU A 278 -24.14 -8.13 12.04
C LEU A 278 -23.59 -7.15 10.99
N PHE A 279 -22.97 -6.05 11.42
CA PHE A 279 -22.29 -5.11 10.53
C PHE A 279 -21.22 -5.82 9.71
N SER A 280 -20.34 -6.57 10.37
CA SER A 280 -19.27 -7.32 9.68
C SER A 280 -19.86 -8.38 8.75
N ALA A 281 -21.00 -8.99 9.09
CA ALA A 281 -21.63 -10.06 8.32
C ALA A 281 -22.16 -9.56 6.99
N VAL A 282 -22.71 -8.34 6.96
CA VAL A 282 -23.12 -7.67 5.71
C VAL A 282 -21.94 -7.54 4.74
N TRP A 283 -20.73 -7.33 5.26
CA TRP A 283 -19.52 -7.19 4.45
C TRP A 283 -18.83 -8.53 4.13
N PHE A 284 -19.29 -9.66 4.67
CA PHE A 284 -18.66 -10.97 4.46
C PHE A 284 -18.62 -11.37 2.98
N VAL A 285 -19.77 -11.35 2.31
CA VAL A 285 -19.87 -11.72 0.89
C VAL A 285 -19.09 -10.75 0.00
N PRO A 286 -19.19 -9.41 0.17
CA PRO A 286 -18.31 -8.48 -0.51
C PRO A 286 -16.81 -8.77 -0.30
N MET A 287 -16.37 -9.05 0.93
CA MET A 287 -14.97 -9.37 1.22
C MET A 287 -14.51 -10.66 0.52
N LEU A 288 -15.37 -11.68 0.48
CA LEU A 288 -15.09 -12.94 -0.22
C LEU A 288 -14.95 -12.71 -1.73
N LEU A 289 -15.88 -11.98 -2.34
CA LEU A 289 -15.84 -11.65 -3.76
C LEU A 289 -14.61 -10.80 -4.11
N CYS A 290 -14.30 -9.79 -3.29
CA CYS A 290 -13.09 -8.98 -3.47
C CYS A 290 -11.81 -9.81 -3.35
N THR A 291 -11.75 -10.74 -2.40
CA THR A 291 -10.61 -11.64 -2.23
C THR A 291 -10.43 -12.53 -3.45
N TYR A 292 -11.51 -13.18 -3.88
CA TYR A 292 -11.48 -14.05 -5.05
C TYR A 292 -11.09 -13.28 -6.30
N ALA A 293 -11.73 -12.13 -6.56
CA ALA A 293 -11.43 -11.29 -7.71
C ALA A 293 -9.97 -10.79 -7.70
N PHE A 294 -9.44 -10.42 -6.54
CA PHE A 294 -8.05 -9.97 -6.40
C PHE A 294 -7.06 -11.09 -6.75
N LEU A 295 -7.21 -12.26 -6.12
CA LEU A 295 -6.32 -13.40 -6.36
C LEU A 295 -6.45 -13.95 -7.78
N TRP A 296 -7.69 -14.12 -8.25
CA TRP A 296 -7.96 -14.57 -9.61
C TRP A 296 -7.42 -13.58 -10.65
N GLY A 297 -7.61 -12.27 -10.42
CA GLY A 297 -7.09 -11.22 -11.29
C GLY A 297 -5.58 -11.27 -11.38
N ILE A 298 -4.87 -11.33 -10.24
CA ILE A 298 -3.40 -11.42 -10.22
C ILE A 298 -2.91 -12.69 -10.91
N MET A 299 -3.45 -13.86 -10.56
CA MET A 299 -3.02 -15.13 -11.17
C MET A 299 -3.29 -15.15 -12.68
N THR A 300 -4.43 -14.60 -13.12
CA THR A 300 -4.77 -14.54 -14.55
C THR A 300 -3.88 -13.57 -15.31
N VAL A 301 -3.71 -12.36 -14.81
CA VAL A 301 -2.94 -11.31 -15.49
C VAL A 301 -1.46 -11.64 -15.50
N MET A 302 -0.91 -12.16 -14.40
CA MET A 302 0.48 -12.56 -14.30
C MET A 302 0.76 -13.96 -14.88
N ARG A 303 -0.28 -14.67 -15.35
CA ARG A 303 -0.21 -16.03 -15.88
C ARG A 303 0.37 -17.05 -14.89
N PHE A 304 0.12 -16.86 -13.60
CA PHE A 304 0.47 -17.84 -12.58
C PHE A 304 -0.53 -18.99 -12.59
N GLU A 305 -0.02 -20.22 -12.74
CA GLU A 305 -0.81 -21.44 -12.57
C GLU A 305 -0.80 -21.91 -11.12
N VAL A 306 0.35 -21.75 -10.46
CA VAL A 306 0.62 -22.13 -9.09
C VAL A 306 1.41 -21.03 -8.42
N LEU A 307 1.07 -20.71 -7.17
CA LEU A 307 1.89 -19.88 -6.30
C LEU A 307 2.42 -20.74 -5.17
N ASN A 308 3.70 -20.61 -4.84
CA ASN A 308 4.18 -21.18 -3.58
C ASN A 308 3.57 -20.40 -2.39
N PHE A 309 3.64 -20.96 -1.19
CA PHE A 309 3.05 -20.35 0.00
C PHE A 309 3.59 -18.95 0.30
N PHE A 310 4.88 -18.68 0.10
CA PHE A 310 5.45 -17.36 0.38
C PHE A 310 4.92 -16.32 -0.60
N GLN A 311 4.86 -16.66 -1.88
CA GLN A 311 4.26 -15.85 -2.93
C GLN A 311 2.78 -15.56 -2.64
N TYR A 312 2.03 -16.60 -2.28
CA TYR A 312 0.63 -16.48 -1.89
C TYR A 312 0.45 -15.64 -0.61
N PHE A 313 1.32 -15.82 0.38
CA PHE A 313 1.29 -15.09 1.65
C PHE A 313 1.55 -13.60 1.46
N VAL A 314 2.47 -13.20 0.58
CA VAL A 314 2.73 -11.78 0.28
C VAL A 314 1.50 -11.13 -0.36
N LEU A 315 0.90 -11.77 -1.37
CA LEU A 315 -0.33 -11.25 -2.01
C LEU A 315 -1.47 -11.12 -1.00
N ARG A 316 -1.59 -12.10 -0.12
CA ARG A 316 -2.56 -12.12 0.96
C ARG A 316 -2.32 -10.98 1.96
N LEU A 317 -1.09 -10.74 2.40
CA LEU A 317 -0.77 -9.66 3.33
C LEU A 317 -1.15 -8.28 2.77
N ILE A 318 -0.89 -8.07 1.47
CA ILE A 318 -1.33 -6.85 0.75
C ILE A 318 -2.85 -6.72 0.81
N LEU A 319 -3.56 -7.80 0.49
CA LEU A 319 -5.02 -7.84 0.51
C LEU A 319 -5.60 -7.58 1.91
N ILE A 320 -5.11 -8.24 2.97
CA ILE A 320 -5.52 -7.97 4.37
C ILE A 320 -5.33 -6.50 4.70
N THR A 321 -4.19 -5.92 4.33
CA THR A 321 -3.88 -4.53 4.67
C THR A 321 -4.88 -3.57 4.01
N LEU A 322 -5.29 -3.87 2.77
CA LEU A 322 -6.30 -3.10 2.04
C LEU A 322 -7.70 -3.29 2.64
N LEU A 323 -8.11 -4.54 2.88
CA LEU A 323 -9.41 -4.86 3.48
C LEU A 323 -9.54 -4.28 4.90
N SER A 324 -8.48 -4.33 5.71
CA SER A 324 -8.43 -3.75 7.07
C SER A 324 -8.68 -2.26 7.07
N LYS A 325 -7.99 -1.52 6.19
CA LYS A 325 -8.19 -0.07 6.05
C LYS A 325 -9.59 0.26 5.55
N GLY A 326 -10.10 -0.51 4.59
CA GLY A 326 -11.46 -0.37 4.09
C GLY A 326 -12.50 -0.58 5.20
N MET A 327 -12.38 -1.69 5.94
CA MET A 327 -13.27 -2.01 7.06
C MET A 327 -13.20 -0.96 8.17
N ALA A 328 -12.00 -0.48 8.54
CA ALA A 328 -11.86 0.59 9.53
C ALA A 328 -12.55 1.88 9.08
N ALA A 329 -12.43 2.25 7.79
CA ALA A 329 -13.12 3.42 7.24
C ALA A 329 -14.64 3.24 7.23
N LEU A 330 -15.14 2.08 6.78
CA LEU A 330 -16.57 1.77 6.72
C LEU A 330 -17.20 1.73 8.13
N SER A 331 -16.53 1.08 9.08
CA SER A 331 -16.94 1.07 10.50
C SER A 331 -16.92 2.48 11.09
N ALA A 332 -15.89 3.28 10.84
CA ALA A 332 -15.86 4.67 11.30
C ALA A 332 -17.03 5.48 10.75
N ILE A 333 -17.29 5.39 9.44
CA ILE A 333 -18.43 6.09 8.82
C ILE A 333 -19.75 5.65 9.45
N ARG A 334 -19.96 4.34 9.63
CA ARG A 334 -21.17 3.80 10.28
C ARG A 334 -21.34 4.31 11.70
N TYR A 335 -20.28 4.24 12.51
CA TYR A 335 -20.32 4.58 13.93
C TYR A 335 -20.17 6.08 14.20
N ILE A 336 -20.11 6.91 13.16
CA ILE A 336 -20.23 8.37 13.28
C ILE A 336 -21.69 8.83 13.02
N GLN A 337 -22.50 8.01 12.33
CA GLN A 337 -23.92 8.30 12.07
C GLN A 337 -24.77 8.25 13.35
N PRO A 338 -25.82 9.08 13.47
CA PRO A 338 -26.81 8.96 14.54
C PRO A 338 -27.51 7.57 14.53
N ILE A 339 -28.08 7.19 15.67
CA ILE A 339 -28.79 5.92 15.84
C ILE A 339 -30.13 5.98 15.12
#